data_AF-A0A0Q4J6J7-F1
#
_entry.id   AF-A0A0Q4J6J7-F1
#
_cell.length_a   1.000
_cell.length_b   1.000
_cell.length_c   1.000
_cell.angle_alpha   90.00
_cell.angle_beta   90.00
_cell.angle_gamma   90.00
#
_symmetry.space_group_name_H-M   'P 1'
#
loop_
_entity.id
_entity.type
_entity.pdbx_description
1 polymer ?
#
loop_
_entity_poly.entity_id
_entity_poly.type
_entity_poly.pdbx_seq_one_letter_code
_entity_poly.pdbx_strand_id
1 'polypeptide(L)'
;MAVTDIATRTYNHNFRLDPIVRSLLDTDFYKLLMLQMIRQAYPDVNATFALINRTKTVRLAEIVDEDELRAQLDHARTLRFAKKELIWLAGNSFYGKQKMFGPEFLAWLAEFQLPAYDLRKVDGQYELHFEGPWTHTTMWEIPALTIINELKSRAALRDRGRFALDIVYARAKAKLWEKVERLRELPDLVLSDFGTRRRHGFLWQRWCVEALKEGLGDRFIGTSNVLLAMDADLEAIGTNAHELPMVTAALADSDADLAEAPYRVLEHWRQHYNGNLLIALPDAFGTTAFLRNAPHWLAEWTGFRPDSAPPIAGGEQIIRWWEQQGVDPKTKLLIFSDGMDIDTIEQTYRHFHGRVRMSFGWGTNLTNDFRGCDPDGAAALEPISLVCKVIEANGRPAVKLSDNSAKATGEPSEITRYLRVFGEADRAAAPVLV
;
A
#
# COMPACT_ATOMS: atom_id res chain seq x y z
N MET A 1 -26.32 5.83 -8.65
CA MET A 1 -25.22 6.15 -9.59
C MET A 1 -25.41 5.33 -10.85
N ALA A 2 -25.16 5.88 -12.05
CA ALA A 2 -25.16 5.07 -13.26
C ALA A 2 -24.11 3.96 -13.10
N VAL A 3 -24.51 2.69 -13.26
CA VAL A 3 -23.59 1.56 -13.26
C VAL A 3 -22.57 1.83 -14.36
N THR A 4 -21.31 2.09 -13.99
CA THR A 4 -20.28 2.37 -14.98
C THR A 4 -20.04 1.09 -15.76
N ASP A 5 -20.36 1.11 -17.06
CA ASP A 5 -20.06 0.02 -17.97
C ASP A 5 -18.56 0.00 -18.25
N ILE A 6 -17.84 -0.78 -17.43
CA ILE A 6 -16.38 -0.91 -17.50
C ILE A 6 -15.97 -1.45 -18.87
N ALA A 7 -16.70 -2.43 -19.42
CA ALA A 7 -16.34 -3.06 -20.68
C ALA A 7 -16.50 -2.07 -21.85
N THR A 8 -17.60 -1.32 -21.91
CA THR A 8 -17.76 -0.25 -22.90
C THR A 8 -16.72 0.85 -22.73
N ARG A 9 -16.37 1.23 -21.49
CA ARG A 9 -15.31 2.23 -21.25
C ARG A 9 -13.95 1.73 -21.72
N THR A 10 -13.62 0.45 -21.48
CA THR A 10 -12.37 -0.19 -21.91
C THR A 10 -12.31 -0.33 -23.44
N TYR A 11 -13.43 -0.62 -24.10
CA TYR A 11 -13.53 -0.74 -25.55
C TYR A 11 -13.43 0.61 -26.29
N ASN A 12 -13.87 1.69 -25.66
CA ASN A 12 -13.89 3.01 -26.30
C ASN A 12 -12.49 3.65 -26.30
N HIS A 13 -11.83 3.70 -27.45
CA HIS A 13 -10.50 4.27 -27.62
C HIS A 13 -10.49 5.72 -28.17
N ASN A 14 -11.63 6.40 -28.19
CA ASN A 14 -11.78 7.73 -28.82
C ASN A 14 -11.17 8.91 -28.02
N PHE A 15 -10.31 8.64 -27.03
CA PHE A 15 -9.73 9.66 -26.15
C PHE A 15 -8.32 10.01 -26.61
N ARG A 16 -8.01 11.31 -26.66
CA ARG A 16 -6.62 11.79 -26.88
C ARG A 16 -5.70 11.36 -25.74
N LEU A 17 -6.21 11.34 -24.51
CA LEU A 17 -5.62 10.74 -23.32
C LEU A 17 -6.78 10.31 -22.40
N ASP A 18 -6.80 9.06 -21.96
CA ASP A 18 -7.66 8.62 -20.86
C ASP A 18 -6.80 8.54 -19.59
N PRO A 19 -6.82 9.57 -18.71
CA PRO A 19 -5.89 9.69 -17.59
C PRO A 19 -6.14 8.62 -16.54
N ILE A 20 -5.10 7.92 -16.11
CA ILE A 20 -5.19 6.83 -15.12
C ILE A 20 -5.34 7.40 -13.71
N VAL A 21 -4.47 8.34 -13.35
CA VAL A 21 -4.51 9.03 -12.06
C VAL A 21 -5.57 10.13 -12.12
N ARG A 22 -6.59 10.03 -11.27
CA ARG A 22 -7.78 10.92 -11.35
C ARG A 22 -7.63 12.21 -10.54
N SER A 23 -6.82 12.16 -9.48
CA SER A 23 -6.58 13.23 -8.53
C SER A 23 -5.32 12.91 -7.71
N LEU A 24 -4.74 13.88 -7.02
CA LEU A 24 -3.74 13.63 -5.99
C LEU A 24 -4.32 12.91 -4.75
N LEU A 25 -5.65 12.89 -4.58
CA LEU A 25 -6.34 12.03 -3.62
C LEU A 25 -6.50 10.58 -4.09
N ASP A 26 -6.19 10.27 -5.35
CA ASP A 26 -6.16 8.89 -5.85
C ASP A 26 -4.88 8.17 -5.38
N THR A 27 -4.74 8.08 -4.06
CA THR A 27 -3.59 7.54 -3.33
C THR A 27 -4.07 6.89 -2.03
N ASP A 28 -3.19 6.14 -1.36
CA ASP A 28 -3.49 5.54 -0.06
C ASP A 28 -3.40 6.58 1.07
N PHE A 29 -4.32 6.55 2.04
CA PHE A 29 -4.44 7.54 3.12
C PHE A 29 -3.19 7.69 3.97
N TYR A 30 -2.47 6.59 4.19
CA TYR A 30 -1.20 6.60 4.92
C TYR A 30 -0.18 7.56 4.29
N LYS A 31 -0.24 7.79 2.98
CA LYS A 31 0.65 8.75 2.31
C LYS A 31 0.43 10.17 2.78
N LEU A 32 -0.82 10.59 2.95
CA LEU A 32 -1.12 11.93 3.47
C LEU A 32 -0.74 12.06 4.95
N LEU A 33 -0.99 11.02 5.75
CA LEU A 33 -0.57 11.00 7.16
C LEU A 33 0.96 11.11 7.30
N MET A 34 1.68 10.32 6.52
CA MET A 34 3.13 10.35 6.50
C MET A 34 3.67 11.66 5.96
N LEU A 35 3.09 12.18 4.88
CA LEU A 35 3.49 13.44 4.27
C LEU A 35 3.44 14.62 5.24
N GLN A 36 2.38 14.72 6.05
CA GLN A 36 2.28 15.72 7.10
C GLN A 36 3.40 15.57 8.14
N MET A 37 3.67 14.36 8.59
CA MET A 37 4.73 14.08 9.57
C MET A 37 6.11 14.36 8.98
N ILE A 38 6.38 13.94 7.74
CA ILE A 38 7.64 14.17 7.03
C ILE A 38 7.91 15.67 6.90
N ARG A 39 6.89 16.46 6.51
CA ARG A 39 7.04 17.91 6.38
C ARG A 39 7.43 18.59 7.70
N GLN A 40 6.96 18.08 8.83
CA GLN A 40 7.24 18.67 10.15
C GLN A 40 8.55 18.16 10.76
N ALA A 41 8.80 16.84 10.70
CA ALA A 41 9.94 16.21 11.36
C ALA A 41 11.20 16.11 10.48
N TYR A 42 11.05 16.11 9.15
CA TYR A 42 12.14 15.87 8.19
C TYR A 42 12.08 16.82 6.97
N PRO A 43 11.94 18.15 7.17
CA PRO A 43 11.71 19.10 6.06
C PRO A 43 12.85 19.15 5.04
N ASP A 44 14.10 18.92 5.48
CA ASP A 44 15.31 19.06 4.66
C ASP A 44 15.85 17.73 4.11
N VAL A 45 15.12 16.62 4.31
CA VAL A 45 15.54 15.31 3.81
C VAL A 45 15.17 15.17 2.34
N ASN A 46 16.17 14.81 1.53
CA ASN A 46 15.97 14.31 0.18
C ASN A 46 15.90 12.78 0.19
N ALA A 47 15.01 12.22 -0.62
CA ALA A 47 14.86 10.77 -0.76
C ALA A 47 14.60 10.40 -2.21
N THR A 48 15.28 9.34 -2.67
CA THR A 48 15.11 8.80 -4.01
C THR A 48 14.24 7.56 -3.96
N PHE A 49 13.15 7.55 -4.72
CA PHE A 49 12.29 6.38 -4.90
C PHE A 49 12.55 5.73 -6.26
N ALA A 50 12.54 4.41 -6.30
CA ALA A 50 12.70 3.65 -7.53
C ALA A 50 11.59 2.60 -7.70
N LEU A 51 11.14 2.45 -8.93
CA LEU A 51 10.30 1.33 -9.35
C LEU A 51 11.13 0.05 -9.47
N ILE A 52 10.64 -1.05 -8.89
CA ILE A 52 11.29 -2.35 -8.92
C ILE A 52 10.26 -3.40 -9.36
N ASN A 53 10.44 -3.92 -10.57
CA ASN A 53 9.76 -5.13 -11.02
C ASN A 53 10.50 -6.37 -10.50
N ARG A 54 9.88 -7.13 -9.59
CA ARG A 54 10.40 -8.39 -9.04
C ARG A 54 10.01 -9.60 -9.89
N THR A 55 8.99 -9.48 -10.74
CA THR A 55 8.60 -10.52 -11.70
C THR A 55 9.37 -10.34 -13.01
N LYS A 56 10.66 -10.72 -13.00
CA LYS A 56 11.59 -10.47 -14.12
C LYS A 56 11.20 -11.16 -15.44
N THR A 57 10.41 -12.23 -15.38
CA THR A 57 9.85 -12.91 -16.56
C THR A 57 8.88 -12.04 -17.34
N VAL A 58 8.26 -11.04 -16.70
CA VAL A 58 7.40 -10.05 -17.37
C VAL A 58 8.26 -8.84 -17.74
N ARG A 59 8.52 -8.67 -19.03
CA ARG A 59 9.34 -7.59 -19.60
C ARG A 59 8.45 -6.37 -19.87
N LEU A 60 8.34 -5.48 -18.87
CA LEU A 60 7.38 -4.38 -18.89
C LEU A 60 7.54 -3.43 -20.09
N ALA A 61 8.76 -3.19 -20.55
CA ALA A 61 9.02 -2.29 -21.68
C ALA A 61 8.71 -2.92 -23.05
N GLU A 62 8.27 -4.18 -23.08
CA GLU A 62 7.74 -4.87 -24.25
C GLU A 62 6.19 -4.91 -24.24
N ILE A 63 5.57 -4.59 -23.10
CA ILE A 63 4.11 -4.63 -22.91
C ILE A 63 3.53 -3.22 -22.86
N VAL A 64 4.19 -2.33 -22.11
CA VAL A 64 3.75 -0.95 -21.89
C VAL A 64 4.54 -0.02 -22.80
N ASP A 65 3.84 0.69 -23.66
CA ASP A 65 4.42 1.70 -24.56
C ASP A 65 5.04 2.86 -23.76
N GLU A 66 6.23 3.31 -24.18
CA GLU A 66 6.97 4.34 -23.46
C GLU A 66 6.32 5.72 -23.55
N ASP A 67 5.77 6.07 -24.72
CA ASP A 67 5.12 7.37 -24.93
C ASP A 67 3.80 7.44 -24.15
N GLU A 68 3.03 6.35 -24.12
CA GLU A 68 1.85 6.23 -23.25
C GLU A 68 2.22 6.36 -21.76
N LEU A 69 3.30 5.70 -21.32
CA LEU A 69 3.79 5.80 -19.95
C LEU A 69 4.19 7.23 -19.60
N ARG A 70 4.99 7.90 -20.45
CA ARG A 70 5.39 9.29 -20.26
C ARG A 70 4.18 10.23 -20.22
N ALA A 71 3.22 10.07 -21.13
CA ALA A 71 2.01 10.89 -21.16
C ALA A 71 1.20 10.79 -19.85
N GLN A 72 1.11 9.60 -19.25
CA GLN A 72 0.42 9.39 -17.98
C GLN A 72 1.19 9.96 -16.79
N LEU A 73 2.52 9.79 -16.75
CA LEU A 73 3.38 10.37 -15.71
C LEU A 73 3.37 11.90 -15.78
N ASP A 74 3.49 12.48 -16.97
CA ASP A 74 3.41 13.92 -17.17
C ASP A 74 2.04 14.47 -16.80
N HIS A 75 0.95 13.78 -17.15
CA HIS A 75 -0.39 14.15 -16.68
C HIS A 75 -0.47 14.17 -15.15
N ALA A 76 0.05 13.16 -14.46
CA ALA A 76 0.02 13.10 -12.99
C ALA A 76 0.70 14.33 -12.35
N ARG A 77 1.78 14.86 -12.96
CA ARG A 77 2.46 16.09 -12.51
C ARG A 77 1.64 17.36 -12.73
N THR A 78 0.72 17.35 -13.67
CA THR A 78 -0.20 18.48 -13.90
C THR A 78 -1.29 18.60 -12.84
N LEU A 79 -1.53 17.55 -12.05
CA LEU A 79 -2.59 17.53 -11.05
C LEU A 79 -2.29 18.48 -9.88
N ARG A 80 -3.35 19.02 -9.31
CA ARG A 80 -3.39 19.79 -8.06
C ARG A 80 -4.51 19.26 -7.20
N PHE A 81 -4.41 19.45 -5.89
CA PHE A 81 -5.56 19.22 -5.02
C PHE A 81 -6.66 20.21 -5.37
N ALA A 82 -7.85 19.71 -5.67
CA ALA A 82 -9.00 20.55 -5.97
C ALA A 82 -9.53 21.20 -4.68
N LYS A 83 -10.18 22.35 -4.82
CA LYS A 83 -10.79 23.06 -3.68
C LYS A 83 -11.71 22.18 -2.84
N LYS A 84 -12.55 21.34 -3.50
CA LYS A 84 -13.45 20.40 -2.81
C LYS A 84 -12.70 19.35 -1.99
N GLU A 85 -11.55 18.90 -2.48
CA GLU A 85 -10.71 17.87 -1.85
C GLU A 85 -10.04 18.42 -0.60
N LEU A 86 -9.48 19.63 -0.68
CA LEU A 86 -8.90 20.32 0.46
C LEU A 86 -9.95 20.63 1.54
N ILE A 87 -11.16 21.06 1.14
CA ILE A 87 -12.27 21.29 2.08
C ILE A 87 -12.65 19.97 2.77
N TRP A 88 -12.74 18.88 2.03
CA TRP A 88 -13.06 17.56 2.59
C TRP A 88 -11.97 17.09 3.56
N LEU A 89 -10.69 17.19 3.21
CA LEU A 89 -9.58 16.87 4.12
C LEU A 89 -9.59 17.72 5.40
N ALA A 90 -9.99 19.00 5.30
CA ALA A 90 -10.07 19.91 6.44
C ALA A 90 -11.26 19.63 7.36
N GLY A 91 -12.41 19.29 6.77
CA GLY A 91 -13.70 19.21 7.45
C GLY A 91 -14.08 17.80 7.91
N ASN A 92 -13.59 16.76 7.25
CA ASN A 92 -13.95 15.39 7.59
C ASN A 92 -13.33 14.96 8.93
N SER A 93 -14.01 14.04 9.62
CA SER A 93 -13.44 13.37 10.79
C SER A 93 -12.75 12.11 10.33
N PHE A 94 -11.51 11.90 10.75
CA PHE A 94 -10.76 10.69 10.45
C PHE A 94 -10.37 10.05 11.77
N TYR A 95 -10.63 8.74 11.93
CA TYR A 95 -10.30 8.03 13.18
C TYR A 95 -10.87 8.71 14.45
N GLY A 96 -12.06 9.31 14.33
CA GLY A 96 -12.70 10.05 15.43
C GLY A 96 -12.07 11.42 15.75
N LYS A 97 -11.06 11.86 14.99
CA LYS A 97 -10.40 13.16 15.14
C LYS A 97 -10.87 14.12 14.06
N GLN A 98 -11.49 15.21 14.49
CA GLN A 98 -11.74 16.37 13.61
C GLN A 98 -10.44 17.11 13.33
N LYS A 99 -10.31 17.68 12.12
CA LYS A 99 -9.15 18.50 11.72
C LYS A 99 -7.82 17.74 11.90
N MET A 100 -7.77 16.50 11.43
CA MET A 100 -6.56 15.67 11.49
C MET A 100 -5.37 16.31 10.76
N PHE A 101 -5.65 17.01 9.66
CA PHE A 101 -4.66 17.76 8.89
C PHE A 101 -4.61 19.22 9.33
N GLY A 102 -3.41 19.69 9.68
CA GLY A 102 -3.20 21.06 10.13
C GLY A 102 -3.39 22.10 9.00
N PRO A 103 -3.79 23.34 9.32
CA PRO A 103 -4.07 24.36 8.31
C PRO A 103 -2.85 24.71 7.46
N GLU A 104 -1.64 24.77 8.05
CA GLU A 104 -0.40 25.01 7.30
C GLU A 104 -0.07 23.87 6.33
N PHE A 105 -0.37 22.63 6.72
CA PHE A 105 -0.19 21.48 5.85
C PHE A 105 -1.16 21.51 4.67
N LEU A 106 -2.43 21.83 4.91
CA LEU A 106 -3.43 21.97 3.85
C LEU A 106 -3.12 23.15 2.90
N ALA A 107 -2.61 24.27 3.42
CA ALA A 107 -2.15 25.39 2.61
C ALA A 107 -0.96 24.99 1.72
N TRP A 108 -0.02 24.21 2.25
CA TRP A 108 1.08 23.66 1.47
C TRP A 108 0.61 22.64 0.41
N LEU A 109 -0.35 21.77 0.76
CA LEU A 109 -0.95 20.82 -0.20
C LEU A 109 -1.63 21.55 -1.36
N ALA A 110 -2.24 22.72 -1.14
CA ALA A 110 -2.89 23.49 -2.20
C ALA A 110 -1.93 23.84 -3.36
N GLU A 111 -0.64 24.04 -3.06
CA GLU A 111 0.40 24.39 -4.03
C GLU A 111 1.21 23.16 -4.51
N PHE A 112 0.95 21.98 -3.94
CA PHE A 112 1.73 20.77 -4.18
C PHE A 112 1.60 20.26 -5.63
N GLN A 113 2.72 19.77 -6.16
CA GLN A 113 2.80 19.07 -7.45
C GLN A 113 3.81 17.93 -7.35
N LEU A 114 3.60 16.89 -8.14
CA LEU A 114 4.60 15.83 -8.26
C LEU A 114 5.88 16.37 -8.96
N PRO A 115 7.07 16.01 -8.45
CA PRO A 115 8.33 16.48 -9.01
C PRO A 115 8.63 15.80 -10.37
N ALA A 116 9.75 16.16 -10.99
CA ALA A 116 10.24 15.47 -12.19
C ALA A 116 10.58 14.00 -11.89
N TYR A 117 10.71 13.20 -12.95
CA TYR A 117 11.09 11.79 -12.90
C TYR A 117 12.16 11.49 -13.96
N ASP A 118 12.96 10.45 -13.72
CA ASP A 118 13.90 9.87 -14.68
C ASP A 118 13.37 8.52 -15.12
N LEU A 119 13.13 8.34 -16.42
CA LEU A 119 12.60 7.11 -17.01
C LEU A 119 13.55 6.62 -18.09
N ARG A 120 14.04 5.38 -17.93
CA ARG A 120 14.95 4.71 -18.86
C ARG A 120 14.45 3.31 -19.18
N LYS A 121 14.70 2.87 -20.41
CA LYS A 121 14.47 1.49 -20.85
C LYS A 121 15.77 0.70 -20.79
N VAL A 122 15.81 -0.34 -19.96
CA VAL A 122 17.00 -1.18 -19.74
C VAL A 122 16.59 -2.64 -19.77
N ASP A 123 17.15 -3.41 -20.69
CA ASP A 123 16.88 -4.85 -20.87
C ASP A 123 15.39 -5.24 -20.79
N GLY A 124 14.54 -4.59 -21.60
CA GLY A 124 13.10 -4.89 -21.65
C GLY A 124 12.33 -4.50 -20.38
N GLN A 125 12.95 -3.79 -19.45
CA GLN A 125 12.34 -3.22 -18.24
C GLN A 125 12.38 -1.71 -18.27
N TYR A 126 11.58 -1.08 -17.41
CA TYR A 126 11.66 0.34 -17.11
C TYR A 126 12.38 0.55 -15.78
N GLU A 127 13.41 1.39 -15.79
CA GLU A 127 13.99 2.02 -14.62
C GLU A 127 13.34 3.39 -14.48
N LEU A 128 12.62 3.59 -13.37
CA LEU A 128 11.87 4.81 -13.09
C LEU A 128 12.24 5.32 -11.70
N HIS A 129 12.90 6.47 -11.66
CA HIS A 129 13.40 7.11 -10.44
C HIS A 129 12.76 8.47 -10.18
N PHE A 130 12.59 8.78 -8.90
CA PHE A 130 12.06 10.05 -8.42
C PHE A 130 13.00 10.58 -7.34
N GLU A 131 13.74 11.64 -7.64
CA GLU A 131 14.71 12.27 -6.74
C GLU A 131 14.25 13.67 -6.34
N GLY A 132 14.51 14.05 -5.09
CA GLY A 132 14.18 15.37 -4.55
C GLY A 132 13.75 15.31 -3.09
N PRO A 133 13.08 16.37 -2.58
CA PRO A 133 12.60 16.42 -1.21
C PRO A 133 11.71 15.21 -0.91
N TRP A 134 11.88 14.59 0.25
CA TRP A 134 11.13 13.40 0.64
C TRP A 134 9.61 13.65 0.63
N THR A 135 9.19 14.86 1.03
CA THR A 135 7.79 15.32 0.93
C THR A 135 7.21 15.22 -0.49
N HIS A 136 8.03 15.37 -1.52
CA HIS A 136 7.59 15.34 -2.91
C HIS A 136 7.70 13.93 -3.51
N THR A 137 8.83 13.25 -3.29
CA THR A 137 9.07 11.93 -3.89
C THR A 137 8.24 10.82 -3.27
N THR A 138 7.87 10.91 -1.98
CA THR A 138 6.98 9.91 -1.33
C THR A 138 5.63 9.77 -2.03
N MET A 139 5.12 10.86 -2.62
CA MET A 139 3.82 10.90 -3.30
C MET A 139 3.85 10.27 -4.70
N TRP A 140 5.02 9.89 -5.23
CA TRP A 140 5.11 9.18 -6.50
C TRP A 140 4.79 7.68 -6.41
N GLU A 141 4.93 7.06 -5.23
CA GLU A 141 4.79 5.60 -5.07
C GLU A 141 3.48 5.08 -5.68
N ILE A 142 2.34 5.65 -5.25
CA ILE A 142 1.02 5.13 -5.63
C ILE A 142 0.64 5.51 -7.08
N PRO A 143 0.82 6.76 -7.54
CA PRO A 143 0.62 7.12 -8.94
C PRO A 143 1.46 6.28 -9.91
N ALA A 144 2.75 6.09 -9.66
CA ALA A 144 3.62 5.32 -10.55
C ALA A 144 3.16 3.86 -10.68
N LEU A 145 2.81 3.23 -9.55
CA LEU A 145 2.34 1.84 -9.53
C LEU A 145 0.97 1.69 -10.21
N THR A 146 0.03 2.60 -9.97
CA THR A 146 -1.30 2.55 -10.62
C THR A 146 -1.21 2.78 -12.12
N ILE A 147 -0.38 3.72 -12.58
CA ILE A 147 -0.14 3.97 -14.01
C ILE A 147 0.36 2.70 -14.71
N ILE A 148 1.41 2.08 -14.19
CA ILE A 148 2.04 0.93 -14.86
C ILE A 148 1.12 -0.30 -14.84
N ASN A 149 0.46 -0.57 -13.71
CA ASN A 149 -0.49 -1.69 -13.62
C ASN A 149 -1.67 -1.50 -14.57
N GLU A 150 -2.26 -0.30 -14.62
CA GLU A 150 -3.40 -0.06 -15.51
C GLU A 150 -2.98 -0.01 -16.99
N LEU A 151 -1.79 0.50 -17.33
CA LEU A 151 -1.25 0.40 -18.70
C LEU A 151 -1.00 -1.05 -19.12
N LYS A 152 -0.46 -1.89 -18.23
CA LYS A 152 -0.35 -3.34 -18.48
C LYS A 152 -1.71 -3.97 -18.74
N SER A 153 -2.71 -3.65 -17.92
CA SER A 153 -4.09 -4.14 -18.11
C SER A 153 -4.69 -3.65 -19.43
N ARG A 154 -4.49 -2.38 -19.80
CA ARG A 154 -4.93 -1.82 -21.08
C ARG A 154 -4.26 -2.51 -22.27
N ALA A 155 -2.95 -2.75 -22.20
CA ALA A 155 -2.21 -3.48 -23.23
C ALA A 155 -2.74 -4.90 -23.43
N ALA A 156 -2.99 -5.63 -22.33
CA ALA A 156 -3.55 -6.99 -22.38
C ALA A 156 -4.99 -7.05 -22.95
N LEU A 157 -5.73 -5.94 -22.91
CA LEU A 157 -7.12 -5.85 -23.35
C LEU A 157 -7.30 -5.15 -24.71
N ARG A 158 -6.25 -4.53 -25.26
CA ARG A 158 -6.29 -3.63 -26.43
C ARG A 158 -6.96 -4.26 -27.65
N ASP A 159 -6.60 -5.49 -27.99
CA ASP A 159 -7.05 -6.16 -29.21
C ASP A 159 -8.31 -7.03 -28.99
N ARG A 160 -8.95 -6.89 -27.82
CA ARG A 160 -10.15 -7.66 -27.48
C ARG A 160 -11.41 -6.97 -28.02
N GLY A 161 -12.26 -7.75 -28.69
CA GLY A 161 -13.58 -7.27 -29.09
C GLY A 161 -14.49 -7.01 -27.88
N ARG A 162 -15.48 -6.11 -28.04
CA ARG A 162 -16.42 -5.71 -26.97
C ARG A 162 -17.05 -6.89 -26.22
N PHE A 163 -17.52 -7.90 -26.95
CA PHE A 163 -18.15 -9.08 -26.34
C PHE A 163 -17.17 -9.89 -25.49
N ALA A 164 -15.90 -10.01 -25.90
CA ALA A 164 -14.88 -10.68 -25.10
C ALA A 164 -14.60 -9.91 -23.80
N LEU A 165 -14.54 -8.56 -23.87
CA LEU A 165 -14.40 -7.71 -22.70
C LEU A 165 -15.59 -7.86 -21.72
N ASP A 166 -16.82 -7.89 -22.24
CA ASP A 166 -18.01 -8.13 -21.41
C ASP A 166 -17.91 -9.45 -20.65
N ILE A 167 -17.49 -10.54 -21.31
CA ILE A 167 -17.29 -11.85 -20.67
C ILE A 167 -16.21 -11.79 -19.59
N VAL A 168 -15.05 -11.17 -19.87
CA VAL A 168 -13.94 -11.05 -18.92
C VAL A 168 -14.40 -10.37 -17.64
N TYR A 169 -15.04 -9.20 -17.76
CA TYR A 169 -15.52 -8.47 -16.60
C TYR A 169 -16.70 -9.14 -15.92
N ALA A 170 -17.61 -9.81 -16.64
CA ALA A 170 -18.70 -10.58 -16.03
C ALA A 170 -18.16 -11.71 -15.14
N ARG A 171 -17.17 -12.48 -15.63
CA ARG A 171 -16.49 -13.53 -14.85
C ARG A 171 -15.76 -12.97 -13.65
N ALA A 172 -15.04 -11.85 -13.80
CA ALA A 172 -14.36 -11.20 -12.69
C ALA A 172 -15.33 -10.71 -11.60
N LYS A 173 -16.49 -10.16 -12.00
CA LYS A 173 -17.55 -9.73 -11.07
C LYS A 173 -18.13 -10.90 -10.29
N ALA A 174 -18.49 -11.99 -10.97
CA ALA A 174 -18.99 -13.21 -10.33
C ALA A 174 -17.96 -13.79 -9.35
N LYS A 175 -16.69 -13.88 -9.77
CA LYS A 175 -15.59 -14.36 -8.93
C LYS A 175 -15.41 -13.52 -7.66
N LEU A 176 -15.50 -12.19 -7.75
CA LEU A 176 -15.44 -11.36 -6.54
C LEU A 176 -16.64 -11.62 -5.63
N TRP A 177 -17.84 -11.70 -6.20
CA TRP A 177 -19.07 -11.90 -5.41
C TRP A 177 -19.08 -13.22 -4.65
N GLU A 178 -18.58 -14.31 -5.25
CA GLU A 178 -18.40 -15.59 -4.55
C GLU A 178 -17.50 -15.45 -3.31
N LYS A 179 -16.43 -14.64 -3.38
CA LYS A 179 -15.59 -14.35 -2.22
C LYS A 179 -16.33 -13.52 -1.17
N VAL A 180 -17.16 -12.57 -1.58
CA VAL A 180 -18.00 -11.77 -0.67
C VAL A 180 -18.97 -12.68 0.10
N GLU A 181 -19.60 -13.63 -0.58
CA GLU A 181 -20.49 -14.61 0.07
C GLU A 181 -19.75 -15.42 1.13
N ARG A 182 -18.53 -15.88 0.84
CA ARG A 182 -17.69 -16.56 1.84
C ARG A 182 -17.33 -15.68 3.03
N LEU A 183 -16.97 -14.41 2.80
CA LEU A 183 -16.66 -13.46 3.88
C LEU A 183 -17.87 -13.14 4.76
N ARG A 184 -19.10 -13.25 4.24
CA ARG A 184 -20.32 -13.05 5.03
C ARG A 184 -20.50 -14.09 6.14
N GLU A 185 -19.88 -15.26 6.01
CA GLU A 185 -19.91 -16.30 7.04
C GLU A 185 -19.01 -15.99 8.25
N LEU A 186 -18.26 -14.88 8.21
CA LEU A 186 -17.41 -14.40 9.32
C LEU A 186 -18.12 -13.22 10.01
N PRO A 187 -18.80 -13.43 11.17
CA PRO A 187 -19.68 -12.42 11.76
C PRO A 187 -18.93 -11.20 12.31
N ASP A 188 -17.74 -11.37 12.88
CA ASP A 188 -16.94 -10.29 13.48
C ASP A 188 -15.80 -9.83 12.55
N LEU A 189 -15.93 -10.08 11.25
CA LEU A 189 -14.94 -9.65 10.26
C LEU A 189 -14.88 -8.13 10.20
N VAL A 190 -13.65 -7.61 10.17
CA VAL A 190 -13.35 -6.19 9.92
C VAL A 190 -12.42 -6.12 8.73
N LEU A 191 -12.89 -5.56 7.61
CA LEU A 191 -12.20 -5.56 6.32
C LEU A 191 -12.13 -4.15 5.73
N SER A 192 -11.00 -3.79 5.14
CA SER A 192 -10.83 -2.57 4.36
C SER A 192 -10.13 -2.84 3.02
N ASP A 193 -10.45 -2.05 1.99
CA ASP A 193 -9.78 -2.10 0.68
C ASP A 193 -8.40 -1.44 0.75
N PHE A 194 -7.32 -2.20 0.48
CA PHE A 194 -5.92 -1.75 0.41
C PHE A 194 -5.33 -1.93 -1.01
N GLY A 195 -6.19 -2.05 -2.02
CA GLY A 195 -5.81 -2.54 -3.34
C GLY A 195 -5.33 -1.48 -4.33
N THR A 196 -5.20 -0.21 -3.94
CA THR A 196 -4.90 0.90 -4.85
C THR A 196 -3.68 0.63 -5.73
N ARG A 197 -2.51 0.38 -5.12
CA ARG A 197 -1.23 0.34 -5.84
C ARG A 197 -1.10 -0.78 -6.89
N ARG A 198 -1.90 -1.84 -6.80
CA ARG A 198 -1.88 -2.98 -7.73
C ARG A 198 -3.22 -3.21 -8.42
N ARG A 199 -4.15 -2.26 -8.35
CA ARG A 199 -5.47 -2.40 -8.99
C ARG A 199 -5.35 -2.64 -10.49
N HIS A 200 -6.29 -3.41 -11.05
CA HIS A 200 -6.45 -3.59 -12.49
C HIS A 200 -6.76 -2.26 -13.21
N GLY A 201 -7.53 -1.40 -12.55
CA GLY A 201 -7.77 -0.04 -12.99
C GLY A 201 -8.69 0.70 -12.01
N PHE A 202 -8.73 2.03 -12.12
CA PHE A 202 -9.50 2.87 -11.18
C PHE A 202 -10.98 2.48 -11.10
N LEU A 203 -11.64 2.29 -12.25
CA LEU A 203 -13.07 1.94 -12.29
C LEU A 203 -13.36 0.54 -11.74
N TRP A 204 -12.41 -0.39 -11.90
CA TRP A 204 -12.53 -1.72 -11.32
C TRP A 204 -12.40 -1.67 -9.79
N GLN A 205 -11.42 -0.94 -9.24
CA GLN A 205 -11.31 -0.74 -7.79
C GLN A 205 -12.59 -0.12 -7.23
N ARG A 206 -13.12 0.93 -7.87
CA ARG A 206 -14.40 1.53 -7.48
C ARG A 206 -15.53 0.50 -7.43
N TRP A 207 -15.65 -0.36 -8.45
CA TRP A 207 -16.66 -1.42 -8.48
C TRP A 207 -16.46 -2.44 -7.34
N CYS A 208 -15.23 -2.85 -7.06
CA CYS A 208 -14.93 -3.75 -5.94
C CYS A 208 -15.33 -3.14 -4.59
N VAL A 209 -15.03 -1.85 -4.37
CA VAL A 209 -15.39 -1.13 -3.13
C VAL A 209 -16.90 -1.09 -2.94
N GLU A 210 -17.67 -0.76 -3.98
CA GLU A 210 -19.14 -0.77 -3.91
C GLU A 210 -19.68 -2.19 -3.63
N ALA A 211 -19.12 -3.21 -4.29
CA ALA A 211 -19.52 -4.60 -4.06
C ALA A 211 -19.22 -5.07 -2.63
N LEU A 212 -18.10 -4.63 -2.03
CA LEU A 212 -17.80 -4.92 -0.62
C LEU A 212 -18.73 -4.15 0.33
N LYS A 213 -19.04 -2.89 0.03
CA LYS A 213 -19.97 -2.07 0.81
C LYS A 213 -21.36 -2.71 0.88
N GLU A 214 -21.91 -3.12 -0.26
CA GLU A 214 -23.19 -3.84 -0.35
C GLU A 214 -23.07 -5.26 0.24
N GLY A 215 -21.94 -5.91 -0.02
CA GLY A 215 -21.62 -7.26 0.40
C GLY A 215 -21.59 -7.45 1.90
N LEU A 216 -20.82 -6.62 2.60
CA LEU A 216 -20.41 -6.87 3.97
C LEU A 216 -21.06 -5.90 4.97
N GLY A 217 -21.66 -4.80 4.51
CA GLY A 217 -22.24 -3.77 5.36
C GLY A 217 -21.19 -3.20 6.30
N ASP A 218 -21.51 -3.12 7.59
CA ASP A 218 -20.64 -2.54 8.63
C ASP A 218 -19.32 -3.31 8.85
N ARG A 219 -19.20 -4.53 8.31
CA ARG A 219 -17.95 -5.32 8.32
C ARG A 219 -16.92 -4.81 7.32
N PHE A 220 -17.35 -4.05 6.31
CA PHE A 220 -16.46 -3.30 5.43
C PHE A 220 -16.27 -1.89 5.98
N ILE A 221 -15.13 -1.66 6.64
CA ILE A 221 -14.90 -0.45 7.41
C ILE A 221 -14.36 0.73 6.60
N GLY A 222 -13.99 0.53 5.33
CA GLY A 222 -13.54 1.61 4.46
C GLY A 222 -12.49 1.21 3.43
N THR A 223 -11.81 2.20 2.86
CA THR A 223 -10.78 2.03 1.83
C THR A 223 -9.56 2.89 2.13
N SER A 224 -8.38 2.43 1.75
CA SER A 224 -7.18 3.26 1.80
C SER A 224 -7.19 4.34 0.74
N ASN A 225 -7.91 4.17 -0.38
CA ASN A 225 -7.95 5.16 -1.44
C ASN A 225 -8.75 6.39 -1.01
N VAL A 226 -8.08 7.53 -0.83
CA VAL A 226 -8.70 8.73 -0.24
C VAL A 226 -9.78 9.31 -1.15
N LEU A 227 -9.59 9.27 -2.47
CA LEU A 227 -10.59 9.69 -3.44
C LEU A 227 -11.84 8.81 -3.38
N LEU A 228 -11.69 7.49 -3.30
CA LEU A 228 -12.84 6.58 -3.17
C LEU A 228 -13.52 6.72 -1.81
N ALA A 229 -12.78 6.96 -0.73
CA ALA A 229 -13.33 7.26 0.58
C ALA A 229 -14.23 8.50 0.52
N MET A 230 -13.73 9.59 -0.11
CA MET A 230 -14.49 10.81 -0.32
C MET A 230 -15.72 10.60 -1.23
N ASP A 231 -15.56 9.93 -2.36
CA ASP A 231 -16.62 9.74 -3.37
C ASP A 231 -17.75 8.84 -2.86
N ALA A 232 -17.45 7.83 -2.05
CA ALA A 232 -18.38 6.80 -1.60
C ALA A 232 -18.85 6.98 -0.14
N ASP A 233 -18.48 8.09 0.52
CA ASP A 233 -18.79 8.36 1.94
C ASP A 233 -18.37 7.19 2.84
N LEU A 234 -17.10 6.80 2.70
CA LEU A 234 -16.45 5.74 3.48
C LEU A 234 -15.33 6.34 4.33
N GLU A 235 -14.95 5.63 5.39
CA GLU A 235 -13.75 5.99 6.15
C GLU A 235 -12.49 5.79 5.30
N ALA A 236 -11.57 6.76 5.39
CA ALA A 236 -10.24 6.64 4.81
C ALA A 236 -9.32 5.87 5.79
N ILE A 237 -8.85 4.69 5.38
CA ILE A 237 -8.10 3.78 6.24
C ILE A 237 -6.59 3.86 5.93
N GLY A 238 -5.76 4.05 6.94
CA GLY A 238 -4.31 4.04 6.81
C GLY A 238 -3.58 3.99 8.14
N THR A 239 -2.33 3.57 8.12
CA THR A 239 -1.40 3.63 9.26
C THR A 239 -0.12 4.37 8.83
N ASN A 240 1.06 3.82 9.11
CA ASN A 240 2.34 4.22 8.54
C ASN A 240 2.89 3.11 7.61
N ALA A 241 4.02 3.35 6.96
CA ALA A 241 4.65 2.42 6.02
C ALA A 241 6.17 2.35 6.21
N HIS A 242 6.78 1.30 5.64
CA HIS A 242 8.21 0.99 5.83
C HIS A 242 9.16 2.10 5.37
N GLU A 243 8.77 3.02 4.48
CA GLU A 243 9.68 4.10 4.09
C GLU A 243 10.11 4.96 5.28
N LEU A 244 9.27 5.13 6.32
CA LEU A 244 9.66 5.94 7.47
C LEU A 244 10.86 5.34 8.24
N PRO A 245 10.81 4.07 8.72
CA PRO A 245 11.98 3.46 9.34
C PRO A 245 13.13 3.26 8.34
N MET A 246 12.87 3.01 7.05
CA MET A 246 13.92 2.88 6.04
C MET A 246 14.73 4.18 5.88
N VAL A 247 14.05 5.34 5.74
CA VAL A 247 14.72 6.65 5.64
C VAL A 247 15.41 7.00 6.95
N THR A 248 14.74 6.82 8.09
CA THR A 248 15.33 7.14 9.41
C THR A 248 16.59 6.30 9.67
N ALA A 249 16.60 5.03 9.25
CA ALA A 249 17.75 4.14 9.34
C ALA A 249 18.88 4.52 8.38
N ALA A 250 18.56 4.88 7.13
CA ALA A 250 19.55 5.35 6.17
C ALA A 250 20.28 6.62 6.67
N LEU A 251 19.57 7.48 7.41
CA LEU A 251 20.12 8.70 8.01
C LEU A 251 20.91 8.46 9.31
N ALA A 252 20.99 7.22 9.82
CA ALA A 252 21.74 6.91 11.05
C ALA A 252 23.25 7.04 10.84
N ASP A 253 23.94 7.76 11.75
CA ASP A 253 25.39 7.98 11.68
C ASP A 253 26.21 6.84 12.31
N SER A 254 25.58 6.01 13.16
CA SER A 254 26.21 4.91 13.87
C SER A 254 25.32 3.66 13.89
N ASP A 255 25.91 2.51 14.21
CA ASP A 255 25.13 1.27 14.39
C ASP A 255 24.19 1.33 15.60
N ALA A 256 24.52 2.15 16.61
CA ALA A 256 23.62 2.42 17.74
C ALA A 256 22.42 3.27 17.30
N ASP A 257 22.64 4.33 16.52
CA ASP A 257 21.55 5.13 15.94
C ASP A 257 20.68 4.30 15.00
N LEU A 258 21.30 3.39 14.24
CA LEU A 258 20.61 2.47 13.35
C LEU A 258 19.69 1.54 14.14
N ALA A 259 20.16 0.98 15.27
CA ALA A 259 19.35 0.12 16.13
C ALA A 259 18.13 0.85 16.73
N GLU A 260 18.24 2.16 16.98
CA GLU A 260 17.16 2.99 17.54
C GLU A 260 16.20 3.56 16.48
N ALA A 261 16.58 3.56 15.20
CA ALA A 261 15.78 4.15 14.13
C ALA A 261 14.32 3.64 14.06
N PRO A 262 14.02 2.34 14.26
CA PRO A 262 12.64 1.83 14.28
C PRO A 262 11.77 2.40 15.40
N TYR A 263 12.35 2.82 16.53
CA TYR A 263 11.60 3.36 17.65
C TYR A 263 11.51 4.88 17.59
N ARG A 264 12.60 5.54 17.15
CA ARG A 264 12.64 7.00 16.95
C ARG A 264 11.54 7.47 16.00
N VAL A 265 11.28 6.70 14.95
CA VAL A 265 10.22 7.03 13.98
C VAL A 265 8.81 6.86 14.55
N LEU A 266 8.61 5.90 15.47
CA LEU A 266 7.33 5.71 16.17
C LEU A 266 7.10 6.81 17.21
N GLU A 267 8.17 7.32 17.83
CA GLU A 267 8.12 8.51 18.68
C GLU A 267 7.63 9.74 17.90
N HIS A 268 8.19 9.99 16.71
CA HIS A 268 7.73 11.08 15.84
C HIS A 268 6.27 10.86 15.41
N TRP A 269 5.88 9.62 15.09
CA TRP A 269 4.52 9.29 14.71
C TRP A 269 3.50 9.61 15.81
N ARG A 270 3.77 9.21 17.07
CA ARG A 270 2.86 9.46 18.20
C ARG A 270 2.74 10.93 18.61
N GLN A 271 3.69 11.77 18.20
CA GLN A 271 3.58 13.23 18.39
C GLN A 271 2.52 13.85 17.47
N HIS A 272 2.23 13.23 16.34
CA HIS A 272 1.26 13.73 15.35
C HIS A 272 -0.11 13.04 15.47
N TYR A 273 -0.09 11.74 15.80
CA TYR A 273 -1.25 10.87 15.76
C TYR A 273 -1.42 10.08 17.06
N ASN A 274 -2.65 9.69 17.36
CA ASN A 274 -3.01 8.98 18.60
C ASN A 274 -4.11 7.94 18.33
N GLY A 275 -4.54 7.25 19.39
CA GLY A 275 -5.64 6.28 19.32
C GLY A 275 -5.38 5.17 18.30
N ASN A 276 -6.35 4.94 17.42
CA ASN A 276 -6.32 3.85 16.43
C ASN A 276 -5.22 3.99 15.35
N LEU A 277 -4.51 5.13 15.29
CA LEU A 277 -3.34 5.30 14.43
C LEU A 277 -2.03 4.84 15.09
N LEU A 278 -2.03 4.50 16.38
CA LEU A 278 -0.88 3.92 17.08
C LEU A 278 -0.75 2.43 16.75
N ILE A 279 -0.36 2.15 15.50
CA ILE A 279 -0.10 0.80 14.97
C ILE A 279 1.37 0.68 14.61
N ALA A 280 2.06 -0.27 15.24
CA ALA A 280 3.47 -0.54 14.97
C ALA A 280 3.64 -1.45 13.74
N LEU A 281 4.67 -1.19 12.94
CA LEU A 281 5.04 -1.96 11.76
C LEU A 281 6.44 -2.56 11.99
N PRO A 282 6.54 -3.74 12.61
CA PRO A 282 7.79 -4.22 13.21
C PRO A 282 8.78 -4.80 12.20
N ASP A 283 8.32 -5.16 11.01
CA ASP A 283 9.06 -6.00 10.07
C ASP A 283 9.99 -5.21 9.13
N ALA A 284 10.22 -3.91 9.36
CA ALA A 284 11.18 -3.14 8.56
C ALA A 284 12.57 -3.81 8.54
N PHE A 285 13.04 -4.17 9.74
CA PHE A 285 14.34 -4.83 9.96
C PHE A 285 14.25 -6.21 10.61
N GLY A 286 13.05 -6.79 10.66
CA GLY A 286 12.76 -8.07 11.28
C GLY A 286 12.01 -7.92 12.61
N THR A 287 10.85 -8.56 12.70
CA THR A 287 9.93 -8.52 13.84
C THR A 287 10.56 -9.06 15.11
N THR A 288 11.33 -10.16 15.03
CA THR A 288 12.04 -10.69 16.21
C THR A 288 13.06 -9.71 16.78
N ALA A 289 13.80 -9.01 15.92
CA ALA A 289 14.76 -7.99 16.36
C ALA A 289 14.05 -6.79 16.99
N PHE A 290 12.98 -6.34 16.35
CA PHE A 290 12.15 -5.25 16.82
C PHE A 290 11.51 -5.54 18.19
N LEU A 291 10.87 -6.69 18.38
CA LEU A 291 10.18 -7.01 19.63
C LEU A 291 11.16 -7.24 20.80
N ARG A 292 12.37 -7.77 20.52
CA ARG A 292 13.40 -8.02 21.54
C ARG A 292 13.87 -6.75 22.24
N ASN A 293 13.98 -5.64 21.49
CA ASN A 293 14.50 -4.37 21.99
C ASN A 293 13.40 -3.30 22.14
N ALA A 294 12.13 -3.65 21.89
CA ALA A 294 11.02 -2.72 21.93
C ALA A 294 10.87 -2.07 23.32
N PRO A 295 10.82 -0.72 23.41
CA PRO A 295 10.53 -0.04 24.66
C PRO A 295 9.16 -0.41 25.22
N HIS A 296 9.03 -0.45 26.56
CA HIS A 296 7.79 -0.85 27.25
C HIS A 296 6.55 -0.03 26.83
N TRP A 297 6.71 1.28 26.59
CA TRP A 297 5.59 2.14 26.15
C TRP A 297 4.95 1.68 24.84
N LEU A 298 5.66 0.90 24.02
CA LEU A 298 5.11 0.39 22.78
C LEU A 298 4.04 -0.68 23.03
N ALA A 299 4.08 -1.37 24.16
CA ALA A 299 3.05 -2.33 24.54
C ALA A 299 1.70 -1.63 24.82
N GLU A 300 1.70 -0.33 25.10
CA GLU A 300 0.50 0.48 25.30
C GLU A 300 -0.18 0.89 23.99
N TRP A 301 0.54 0.82 22.85
CA TRP A 301 -0.03 1.13 21.54
C TRP A 301 -1.25 0.25 21.21
N THR A 302 -2.09 0.75 20.31
CA THR A 302 -3.35 0.09 19.94
C THR A 302 -3.10 -1.29 19.33
N GLY A 303 -2.05 -1.43 18.53
CA GLY A 303 -1.85 -2.66 17.77
C GLY A 303 -0.57 -2.73 16.96
N PHE A 304 -0.46 -3.82 16.22
CA PHE A 304 0.64 -4.10 15.29
C PHE A 304 0.09 -4.52 13.93
N ARG A 305 0.89 -4.31 12.88
CA ARG A 305 0.65 -4.81 11.53
C ARG A 305 1.81 -5.71 11.08
N PRO A 306 1.73 -7.04 11.28
CA PRO A 306 2.70 -7.96 10.67
C PRO A 306 2.52 -7.98 9.14
N ASP A 307 3.55 -7.61 8.39
CA ASP A 307 3.45 -7.37 6.93
C ASP A 307 4.49 -8.14 6.08
N SER A 308 5.21 -9.11 6.67
CA SER A 308 6.08 -9.99 5.88
C SER A 308 6.28 -11.42 6.42
N ALA A 309 5.93 -11.69 7.68
CA ALA A 309 5.80 -13.05 8.20
C ALA A 309 4.43 -13.67 7.85
N PRO A 310 4.30 -15.02 7.81
CA PRO A 310 3.01 -15.67 7.68
C PRO A 310 2.02 -15.16 8.76
N PRO A 311 0.75 -14.86 8.43
CA PRO A 311 -0.19 -14.17 9.33
C PRO A 311 -0.31 -14.80 10.71
N ILE A 312 -0.47 -16.13 10.78
CA ILE A 312 -0.58 -16.86 12.05
C ILE A 312 0.73 -16.79 12.85
N ALA A 313 1.88 -17.07 12.22
CA ALA A 313 3.16 -17.07 12.93
C ALA A 313 3.51 -15.68 13.47
N GLY A 314 3.36 -14.63 12.64
CA GLY A 314 3.59 -13.24 13.03
C GLY A 314 2.62 -12.77 14.12
N GLY A 315 1.33 -13.10 13.99
CA GLY A 315 0.33 -12.76 15.01
C GLY A 315 0.60 -13.43 16.35
N GLU A 316 0.94 -14.73 16.36
CA GLU A 316 1.29 -15.45 17.58
C GLU A 316 2.55 -14.89 18.26
N GLN A 317 3.54 -14.48 17.47
CA GLN A 317 4.75 -13.86 18.01
C GLN A 317 4.44 -12.56 18.74
N ILE A 318 3.59 -11.70 18.16
CA ILE A 318 3.20 -10.43 18.77
C ILE A 318 2.30 -10.65 20.00
N ILE A 319 1.38 -11.62 19.95
CA ILE A 319 0.55 -11.99 21.11
C ILE A 319 1.42 -12.42 22.30
N ARG A 320 2.39 -13.32 22.07
CA ARG A 320 3.33 -13.73 23.12
C ARG A 320 4.12 -12.56 23.68
N TRP A 321 4.51 -11.61 22.83
CA TRP A 321 5.21 -10.41 23.30
C TRP A 321 4.32 -9.56 24.21
N TRP A 322 3.06 -9.31 23.85
CA TRP A 322 2.12 -8.60 24.75
C TRP A 322 1.94 -9.33 26.09
N GLU A 323 1.78 -10.65 26.08
CA GLU A 323 1.66 -11.45 27.30
C GLU A 323 2.91 -11.31 28.19
N GLN A 324 4.11 -11.31 27.59
CA GLN A 324 5.38 -11.08 28.31
C GLN A 324 5.48 -9.66 28.89
N GLN A 325 4.85 -8.66 28.26
CA GLN A 325 4.73 -7.30 28.78
C GLN A 325 3.59 -7.14 29.80
N GLY A 326 2.86 -8.21 30.15
CA GLY A 326 1.73 -8.15 31.08
C GLY A 326 0.50 -7.45 30.51
N VAL A 327 0.36 -7.39 29.18
CA VAL A 327 -0.73 -6.73 28.47
C VAL A 327 -1.71 -7.78 27.92
N ASP A 328 -3.01 -7.59 28.17
CA ASP A 328 -4.06 -8.46 27.62
C ASP A 328 -4.21 -8.28 26.10
N PRO A 329 -3.87 -9.31 25.28
CA PRO A 329 -3.97 -9.24 23.83
C PRO A 329 -5.40 -8.98 23.33
N LYS A 330 -6.45 -9.33 24.09
CA LYS A 330 -7.85 -9.10 23.68
C LYS A 330 -8.19 -7.62 23.52
N THR A 331 -7.45 -6.74 24.21
CA THR A 331 -7.60 -5.29 24.11
C THR A 331 -6.87 -4.70 22.89
N LYS A 332 -5.96 -5.47 22.29
CA LYS A 332 -5.08 -5.04 21.21
C LYS A 332 -5.61 -5.41 19.84
N LEU A 333 -5.00 -4.82 18.81
CA LEU A 333 -5.37 -4.98 17.41
C LEU A 333 -4.21 -5.57 16.61
N LEU A 334 -4.50 -6.60 15.81
CA LEU A 334 -3.65 -7.03 14.71
C LEU A 334 -4.28 -6.64 13.38
N ILE A 335 -3.50 -5.96 12.54
CA ILE A 335 -3.89 -5.65 11.16
C ILE A 335 -3.13 -6.60 10.23
N PHE A 336 -3.82 -7.43 9.47
CA PHE A 336 -3.22 -8.35 8.50
C PHE A 336 -3.41 -7.81 7.08
N SER A 337 -2.32 -7.59 6.34
CA SER A 337 -2.36 -6.92 5.02
C SER A 337 -1.40 -7.47 3.95
N ASP A 338 -0.56 -8.46 4.27
CA ASP A 338 0.46 -8.97 3.33
C ASP A 338 -0.14 -9.95 2.32
N GLY A 339 -0.66 -9.43 1.21
CA GLY A 339 -0.98 -10.24 0.02
C GLY A 339 -2.05 -11.31 0.22
N MET A 340 -2.97 -11.11 1.16
CA MET A 340 -3.95 -12.13 1.56
C MET A 340 -4.97 -12.45 0.46
N ASP A 341 -5.34 -13.71 0.37
CA ASP A 341 -6.50 -14.21 -0.36
C ASP A 341 -7.65 -14.59 0.59
N ILE A 342 -8.76 -15.09 0.04
CA ILE A 342 -9.94 -15.44 0.84
C ILE A 342 -9.65 -16.56 1.85
N ASP A 343 -8.88 -17.58 1.45
CA ASP A 343 -8.61 -18.75 2.29
C ASP A 343 -7.71 -18.35 3.47
N THR A 344 -6.68 -17.54 3.23
CA THR A 344 -5.80 -17.02 4.26
C THR A 344 -6.50 -16.05 5.21
N ILE A 345 -7.45 -15.22 4.72
CA ILE A 345 -8.30 -14.38 5.59
C ILE A 345 -9.14 -15.27 6.52
N GLU A 346 -9.85 -16.26 5.97
CA GLU A 346 -10.68 -17.17 6.76
C GLU A 346 -9.88 -17.96 7.80
N GLN A 347 -8.72 -18.49 7.41
CA GLN A 347 -7.84 -19.25 8.29
C GLN A 347 -7.33 -18.36 9.44
N THR A 348 -6.87 -17.16 9.12
CA THR A 348 -6.34 -16.21 10.10
C THR A 348 -7.44 -15.74 11.06
N TYR A 349 -8.64 -15.44 10.53
CA TYR A 349 -9.80 -15.08 11.32
C TYR A 349 -10.14 -16.18 12.34
N ARG A 350 -10.33 -17.41 11.87
CA ARG A 350 -10.71 -18.54 12.75
C ARG A 350 -9.65 -18.83 13.82
N HIS A 351 -8.37 -18.62 13.51
CA HIS A 351 -7.26 -18.87 14.43
C HIS A 351 -7.18 -17.86 15.59
N PHE A 352 -7.51 -16.60 15.33
CA PHE A 352 -7.37 -15.50 16.30
C PHE A 352 -8.70 -14.99 16.88
N HIS A 353 -9.84 -15.50 16.39
CA HIS A 353 -11.17 -15.12 16.87
C HIS A 353 -11.28 -15.27 18.39
N GLY A 354 -11.72 -14.20 19.06
CA GLY A 354 -11.85 -14.13 20.53
C GLY A 354 -10.53 -13.97 21.31
N ARG A 355 -9.36 -13.97 20.65
CA ARG A 355 -8.03 -13.85 21.29
C ARG A 355 -7.43 -12.44 21.17
N VAL A 356 -7.75 -11.73 20.09
CA VAL A 356 -7.26 -10.39 19.77
C VAL A 356 -8.24 -9.73 18.80
N ARG A 357 -8.32 -8.39 18.77
CA ARG A 357 -9.07 -7.70 17.71
C ARG A 357 -8.32 -7.84 16.39
N MET A 358 -9.05 -8.03 15.30
CA MET A 358 -8.46 -8.20 13.98
C MET A 358 -9.00 -7.16 13.01
N SER A 359 -8.16 -6.77 12.06
CA SER A 359 -8.57 -6.03 10.86
C SER A 359 -7.81 -6.59 9.67
N PHE A 360 -8.46 -6.67 8.51
CA PHE A 360 -7.88 -7.20 7.28
C PHE A 360 -7.81 -6.12 6.22
N GLY A 361 -6.61 -5.82 5.73
CA GLY A 361 -6.39 -4.94 4.58
C GLY A 361 -6.28 -5.76 3.30
N TRP A 362 -7.28 -5.71 2.44
CA TRP A 362 -7.34 -6.58 1.26
C TRP A 362 -6.85 -5.88 -0.01
N GLY A 363 -5.71 -6.35 -0.54
CA GLY A 363 -4.98 -5.73 -1.64
C GLY A 363 -5.26 -6.34 -3.01
N THR A 364 -4.22 -6.86 -3.68
CA THR A 364 -4.28 -7.36 -5.07
C THR A 364 -5.41 -8.37 -5.32
N ASN A 365 -5.65 -9.30 -4.38
CA ASN A 365 -6.69 -10.33 -4.56
C ASN A 365 -8.12 -9.77 -4.61
N LEU A 366 -8.33 -8.53 -4.11
CA LEU A 366 -9.56 -7.78 -4.25
C LEU A 366 -9.61 -7.02 -5.59
N THR A 367 -8.54 -6.29 -5.92
CA THR A 367 -8.58 -5.27 -6.99
C THR A 367 -7.91 -5.70 -8.30
N ASN A 368 -7.33 -6.89 -8.37
CA ASN A 368 -6.64 -7.38 -9.58
C ASN A 368 -6.61 -8.92 -9.68
N ASP A 369 -7.69 -9.58 -9.29
CA ASP A 369 -7.83 -11.03 -9.46
C ASP A 369 -8.62 -11.39 -10.72
N PHE A 370 -7.96 -11.31 -11.87
CA PHE A 370 -8.51 -11.70 -13.18
C PHE A 370 -8.11 -13.12 -13.61
N ARG A 371 -7.47 -13.90 -12.73
CA ARG A 371 -7.07 -15.29 -13.01
C ARG A 371 -8.30 -16.12 -13.40
N GLY A 372 -8.24 -16.80 -14.54
CA GLY A 372 -9.34 -17.61 -15.07
C GLY A 372 -10.55 -16.82 -15.61
N CYS A 373 -10.46 -15.49 -15.67
CA CYS A 373 -11.54 -14.66 -16.21
C CYS A 373 -11.47 -14.53 -17.74
N ASP A 374 -10.30 -14.77 -18.34
CA ASP A 374 -10.12 -14.73 -19.79
C ASP A 374 -10.85 -15.92 -20.47
N PRO A 375 -11.74 -15.67 -21.44
CA PRO A 375 -12.44 -16.74 -22.16
C PRO A 375 -11.50 -17.64 -22.97
N ASP A 376 -10.35 -17.11 -23.41
CA ASP A 376 -9.36 -17.83 -24.22
C ASP A 376 -8.24 -18.41 -23.34
N GLY A 377 -8.34 -18.29 -22.01
CA GLY A 377 -7.38 -18.83 -21.06
C GLY A 377 -6.04 -18.10 -20.99
N ALA A 378 -5.94 -16.87 -21.53
CA ALA A 378 -4.71 -16.10 -21.48
C ALA A 378 -4.39 -15.60 -20.05
N ALA A 379 -3.10 -15.62 -19.68
CA ALA A 379 -2.60 -15.19 -18.38
C ALA A 379 -2.14 -13.70 -18.34
N ALA A 380 -2.38 -12.93 -19.42
CA ALA A 380 -1.86 -11.57 -19.56
C ALA A 380 -2.34 -10.59 -18.47
N LEU A 381 -3.49 -10.88 -17.85
CA LEU A 381 -4.08 -10.10 -16.76
C LEU A 381 -3.59 -10.50 -15.36
N GLU A 382 -2.73 -11.51 -15.24
CA GLU A 382 -2.17 -11.87 -13.94
C GLU A 382 -1.34 -10.72 -13.35
N PRO A 383 -1.52 -10.39 -12.06
CA PRO A 383 -0.78 -9.30 -11.44
C PRO A 383 0.71 -9.67 -11.32
N ILE A 384 1.57 -8.66 -11.31
CA ILE A 384 3.02 -8.82 -11.12
C ILE A 384 3.49 -8.23 -9.80
N SER A 385 4.63 -8.71 -9.32
CA SER A 385 5.27 -8.16 -8.12
C SER A 385 5.99 -6.86 -8.46
N LEU A 386 5.23 -5.79 -8.57
CA LEU A 386 5.70 -4.43 -8.81
C LEU A 386 5.65 -3.63 -7.50
N VAL A 387 6.75 -2.95 -7.17
CA VAL A 387 6.86 -2.07 -6.00
C VAL A 387 7.57 -0.78 -6.39
N CYS A 388 7.32 0.30 -5.65
CA CYS A 388 8.10 1.53 -5.71
C CYS A 388 8.56 1.82 -4.28
N LYS A 389 9.86 1.96 -4.07
CA LYS A 389 10.45 2.04 -2.73
C LYS A 389 11.52 3.10 -2.67
N VAL A 390 11.73 3.66 -1.49
CA VAL A 390 12.93 4.45 -1.21
C VAL A 390 14.17 3.56 -1.37
N ILE A 391 15.13 4.04 -2.14
CA ILE A 391 16.43 3.40 -2.37
C ILE A 391 17.59 4.20 -1.76
N GLU A 392 17.38 5.49 -1.50
CA GLU A 392 18.39 6.40 -0.96
C GLU A 392 17.73 7.52 -0.16
N ALA A 393 18.39 7.99 0.90
CA ALA A 393 18.07 9.23 1.61
C ALA A 393 19.34 10.04 1.89
N ASN A 394 19.37 11.31 1.47
CA ASN A 394 20.54 12.20 1.57
C ASN A 394 21.87 11.56 1.13
N GLY A 395 21.88 10.85 -0.02
CA GLY A 395 23.07 10.18 -0.54
C GLY A 395 23.43 8.86 0.17
N ARG A 396 22.61 8.41 1.13
CA ARG A 396 22.83 7.16 1.88
C ARG A 396 21.84 6.08 1.42
N PRO A 397 22.29 4.88 1.06
CA PRO A 397 21.42 3.79 0.60
C PRO A 397 20.41 3.36 1.66
N ALA A 398 19.16 3.15 1.23
CA ALA A 398 18.08 2.65 2.08
C ALA A 398 17.95 1.13 1.98
N VAL A 399 17.70 0.48 3.12
CA VAL A 399 17.56 -0.97 3.22
C VAL A 399 16.20 -1.33 3.81
N LYS A 400 15.59 -2.43 3.34
CA LYS A 400 14.53 -3.16 4.07
C LYS A 400 14.98 -4.61 4.19
N LEU A 401 14.97 -5.17 5.40
CA LEU A 401 15.33 -6.57 5.63
C LEU A 401 14.13 -7.51 5.54
N SER A 402 12.96 -7.12 6.08
CA SER A 402 11.75 -7.98 6.14
C SER A 402 11.92 -9.25 6.99
N ASP A 403 10.82 -9.82 7.47
CA ASP A 403 10.80 -11.16 8.07
C ASP A 403 11.06 -12.24 7.01
N ASN A 404 10.57 -12.04 5.79
CA ASN A 404 10.91 -12.88 4.65
C ASN A 404 12.21 -12.39 3.99
N SER A 405 13.27 -13.20 4.07
CA SER A 405 14.59 -12.85 3.50
C SER A 405 14.58 -12.65 1.99
N ALA A 406 13.67 -13.31 1.25
CA ALA A 406 13.49 -13.12 -0.18
C ALA A 406 12.90 -11.76 -0.56
N LYS A 407 12.34 -11.01 0.41
CA LYS A 407 11.78 -9.66 0.21
C LYS A 407 12.77 -8.54 0.51
N ALA A 408 14.00 -8.86 0.96
CA ALA A 408 15.03 -7.88 1.29
C ALA A 408 15.38 -6.98 0.09
N THR A 409 15.65 -5.71 0.35
CA THR A 409 16.01 -4.71 -0.67
C THR A 409 17.05 -3.76 -0.14
N GLY A 410 18.02 -3.38 -0.97
CA GLY A 410 19.14 -2.50 -0.63
C GLY A 410 20.45 -3.02 -1.21
N GLU A 411 21.52 -2.26 -1.06
CA GLU A 411 22.86 -2.70 -1.48
C GLU A 411 23.36 -3.87 -0.62
N PRO A 412 24.07 -4.86 -1.19
CA PRO A 412 24.51 -6.04 -0.45
C PRO A 412 25.40 -5.73 0.78
N SER A 413 26.27 -4.72 0.67
CA SER A 413 27.14 -4.25 1.76
C SER A 413 26.32 -3.72 2.93
N GLU A 414 25.32 -2.90 2.66
CA GLU A 414 24.45 -2.32 3.69
C GLU A 414 23.47 -3.34 4.26
N ILE A 415 22.95 -4.26 3.45
CA ILE A 415 22.20 -5.41 3.96
C ILE A 415 23.05 -6.18 4.99
N THR A 416 24.32 -6.43 4.68
CA THR A 416 25.26 -7.09 5.60
C THR A 416 25.45 -6.29 6.89
N ARG A 417 25.59 -4.96 6.79
CA ARG A 417 25.67 -4.09 7.97
C ARG A 417 24.41 -4.19 8.83
N TYR A 418 23.23 -4.06 8.24
CA TYR A 418 21.95 -4.12 8.96
C TYR A 418 21.74 -5.49 9.61
N LEU A 419 22.14 -6.57 8.94
CA LEU A 419 22.14 -7.92 9.50
C LEU A 419 22.99 -8.05 10.77
N ARG A 420 24.16 -7.39 10.84
CA ARG A 420 24.97 -7.37 12.06
C ARG A 420 24.27 -6.66 13.23
N VAL A 421 23.50 -5.61 12.95
CA VAL A 421 22.81 -4.81 13.97
C VAL A 421 21.53 -5.49 14.46
N PHE A 422 20.69 -5.98 13.55
CA PHE A 422 19.36 -6.51 13.88
C PHE A 422 19.34 -8.04 14.07
N GLY A 423 20.27 -8.75 13.42
CA GLY A 423 20.35 -10.20 13.41
C GLY A 423 19.51 -10.88 12.33
N GLU A 424 19.47 -12.21 12.39
CA GLU A 424 18.84 -13.10 11.39
C GLU A 424 17.73 -13.99 11.96
N ALA A 425 17.44 -13.89 13.26
CA ALA A 425 16.47 -14.76 13.92
C ALA A 425 15.08 -14.69 13.27
N ASP A 426 14.48 -15.86 13.04
CA ASP A 426 13.16 -16.07 12.44
C ASP A 426 12.97 -15.50 11.02
N ARG A 427 14.07 -15.22 10.31
CA ARG A 427 14.01 -14.75 8.92
C ARG A 427 14.07 -15.91 7.93
N ALA A 428 12.91 -16.49 7.62
CA ALA A 428 12.80 -17.59 6.66
C ALA A 428 12.51 -17.08 5.24
N ALA A 429 13.11 -17.71 4.22
CA ALA A 429 12.72 -17.47 2.84
C ALA A 429 11.35 -18.09 2.56
N ALA A 430 10.42 -17.30 2.02
CA ALA A 430 9.12 -17.77 1.57
C ALA A 430 8.76 -17.18 0.19
N PRO A 431 7.91 -17.84 -0.62
CA PRO A 431 7.44 -17.29 -1.89
C PRO A 431 6.82 -15.90 -1.72
N VAL A 432 7.14 -14.98 -2.64
CA VAL A 432 6.51 -13.65 -2.67
C VAL A 432 5.16 -13.77 -3.37
N LEU A 433 4.09 -13.74 -2.57
CA LEU A 433 2.72 -13.70 -3.08
C LEU A 433 2.44 -12.34 -3.74
N VAL A 434 1.64 -12.36 -4.80
CA VAL A 434 1.23 -11.16 -5.55
C VAL A 434 -0.25 -10.96 -5.45
#